data_AF-A0A9N9L9Z6-F1
#
_entry.id   AF-A0A9N9L9Z6-F1
#
_cell.length_a   1.000
_cell.length_b   1.000
_cell.length_c   1.000
_cell.angle_alpha   90.00
_cell.angle_beta   90.00
_cell.angle_gamma   90.00
#
_symmetry.space_group_name_H-M   'P 1'
#
loop_
_entity.id
_entity.type
_entity.pdbx_description
1 polymer ?
#
loop_
_entity_poly.entity_id
_entity_poly.type
_entity_poly.pdbx_seq_one_letter_code
_entity_poly.pdbx_strand_id
1 'polypeptide(L)'
;MRSTSTLLALAAAISSVTANQGFNFGAANTDGTFKFEKDFEAEFTAAKNLPGTNGGFNSARLYTMIQGGSSVNEPIQAIPAAIKTKTTLLLGLWASAGQGPFDAEITALKSAIAKWGSEFTDLVVGISVGSEDLYRASPMGIKAGSGYGADSITMAAYIGKLREAVKGTALEKAPVGHVDTWTAWVNETNKATIDACDWIGVDAYPYFQDTMSNDISSGKNLFEDALTATKNAIGGKELWITETGWPVSGKTQNLGVASTENAKLFWDEVGCPRFGKTNIWWYTLYDDDSTTPSPSFGVMGKGMNGPLFDLSCKNISTPTSSSASSSATLKATASATGSGSGSASPTGGASSGGSSGSGSNGTVTVPNKPNSPVSSPGAATSAVIAGSSGSMIQASFVAVFGFAMAAVLVL
;
A
#
# COMPACT_ATOMS: atom_id res chain seq x y z
N MET A 1 -20.72 -33.22 53.52
CA MET A 1 -21.42 -32.06 52.95
C MET A 1 -20.39 -31.08 52.41
N ARG A 2 -20.54 -30.73 51.12
CA ARG A 2 -20.10 -29.51 50.42
C ARG A 2 -18.59 -29.21 50.37
N SER A 3 -17.98 -29.67 49.28
CA SER A 3 -16.75 -29.09 48.72
C SER A 3 -17.11 -27.76 48.04
N THR A 4 -16.54 -26.65 48.50
CA THR A 4 -16.72 -25.31 47.92
C THR A 4 -15.70 -25.11 46.81
N SER A 5 -16.14 -25.18 45.56
CA SER A 5 -15.36 -24.77 44.39
C SER A 5 -15.41 -23.25 44.25
N THR A 6 -14.28 -22.59 44.51
CA THR A 6 -14.10 -21.16 44.28
C THR A 6 -13.80 -20.95 42.79
N LEU A 7 -14.79 -20.48 42.02
CA LEU A 7 -14.57 -19.98 40.65
C LEU A 7 -13.87 -18.62 40.73
N LEU A 8 -12.59 -18.57 40.37
CA LEU A 8 -11.89 -17.33 40.08
C LEU A 8 -12.34 -16.84 38.69
N ALA A 9 -13.22 -15.83 38.65
CA ALA A 9 -13.53 -15.12 37.42
C ALA A 9 -12.40 -14.11 37.13
N LEU A 10 -11.53 -14.43 36.18
CA LEU A 10 -10.52 -13.51 35.67
C LEU A 10 -11.23 -12.51 34.73
N ALA A 11 -11.62 -11.35 35.26
CA ALA A 11 -12.07 -10.24 34.43
C ALA A 11 -10.87 -9.69 33.65
N ALA A 12 -10.73 -10.08 32.39
CA ALA A 12 -9.79 -9.44 31.48
C ALA A 12 -10.28 -8.00 31.26
N ALA A 13 -9.57 -7.02 31.84
CA ALA A 13 -9.69 -5.64 31.44
C ALA A 13 -9.18 -5.55 29.99
N ILE A 14 -10.10 -5.64 29.03
CA ILE A 14 -9.84 -5.22 27.65
C ILE A 14 -9.62 -3.72 27.74
N SER A 15 -8.36 -3.30 27.90
CA SER A 15 -7.96 -1.95 27.51
C SER A 15 -8.37 -1.83 26.06
N SER A 16 -9.44 -1.08 25.79
CA SER A 16 -9.82 -0.71 24.44
C SER A 16 -8.66 0.14 23.89
N VAL A 17 -7.71 -0.53 23.23
CA VAL A 17 -6.65 0.13 22.47
C VAL A 17 -7.37 0.95 21.42
N THR A 18 -7.35 2.27 21.58
CA THR A 18 -7.93 3.17 20.59
C THR A 18 -7.17 2.97 19.29
N ALA A 19 -7.88 2.61 18.23
CA ALA A 19 -7.27 2.49 16.92
C ALA A 19 -6.73 3.85 16.44
N ASN A 20 -5.59 3.83 15.77
CA ASN A 20 -5.00 5.01 15.18
C ASN A 20 -5.77 5.39 13.93
N GLN A 21 -6.13 6.66 13.80
CA GLN A 21 -6.69 7.19 12.56
C GLN A 21 -5.98 8.49 12.18
N GLY A 22 -5.67 8.61 10.90
CA GLY A 22 -4.78 9.66 10.43
C GLY A 22 -4.81 9.84 8.93
N PHE A 23 -3.82 10.58 8.43
CA PHE A 23 -3.57 10.75 7.02
C PHE A 23 -2.12 10.39 6.67
N ASN A 24 -1.88 10.20 5.37
CA ASN A 24 -0.56 10.04 4.81
C ASN A 24 0.07 11.40 4.49
N PHE A 25 1.30 11.64 4.95
CA PHE A 25 2.00 12.91 4.75
C PHE A 25 3.32 12.70 3.99
N GLY A 26 3.34 13.13 2.73
CA GLY A 26 4.54 13.10 1.88
C GLY A 26 5.59 14.14 2.31
N ALA A 27 6.86 13.89 1.97
CA ALA A 27 7.98 14.78 2.33
C ALA A 27 8.20 15.96 1.37
N ALA A 28 7.44 16.02 0.28
CA ALA A 28 7.53 17.07 -0.73
C ALA A 28 6.13 17.64 -1.03
N ASN A 29 6.10 18.89 -1.48
CA ASN A 29 4.97 19.52 -2.14
C ASN A 29 4.83 18.98 -3.57
N THR A 30 3.71 19.25 -4.23
CA THR A 30 3.48 18.69 -5.58
C THR A 30 4.40 19.26 -6.66
N ASP A 31 4.99 20.44 -6.45
CA ASP A 31 6.04 20.98 -7.32
C ASP A 31 7.43 20.34 -7.10
N GLY A 32 7.53 19.40 -6.15
CA GLY A 32 8.76 18.71 -5.78
C GLY A 32 9.64 19.47 -4.79
N THR A 33 9.23 20.64 -4.32
CA THR A 33 9.91 21.32 -3.20
C THR A 33 9.71 20.54 -1.90
N PHE A 34 10.70 20.57 -1.01
CA PHE A 34 10.63 19.82 0.25
C PHE A 34 9.76 20.52 1.28
N LYS A 35 9.02 19.72 2.07
CA LYS A 35 8.31 20.19 3.25
C LYS A 35 9.24 20.29 4.44
N PHE A 36 9.03 21.32 5.26
CA PHE A 36 9.77 21.59 6.49
C PHE A 36 8.82 21.63 7.69
N GLU A 37 9.35 21.82 8.91
CA GLU A 37 8.60 21.69 10.17
C GLU A 37 7.28 22.46 10.16
N LYS A 38 7.28 23.70 9.64
CA LYS A 38 6.09 24.56 9.61
C LYS A 38 4.99 24.00 8.71
N ASP A 39 5.36 23.37 7.60
CA ASP A 39 4.39 22.79 6.66
C ASP A 39 3.70 21.59 7.31
N PHE A 40 4.48 20.69 7.93
CA PHE A 40 3.94 19.56 8.69
C PHE A 40 3.11 20.01 9.90
N GLU A 41 3.54 21.04 10.63
CA GLU A 41 2.76 21.57 11.76
C GLU A 41 1.40 22.09 11.30
N ALA A 42 1.35 22.80 10.17
CA ALA A 42 0.12 23.29 9.60
C ALA A 42 -0.81 22.14 9.18
N GLU A 43 -0.27 21.12 8.51
CA GLU A 43 -1.02 19.95 8.06
C GLU A 43 -1.53 19.08 9.23
N PHE A 44 -0.70 18.81 10.25
CA PHE A 44 -1.11 18.07 11.44
C PHE A 44 -2.17 18.83 12.25
N THR A 45 -2.02 20.16 12.36
CA THR A 45 -3.02 21.01 13.02
C THR A 45 -4.32 21.03 12.23
N ALA A 46 -4.26 21.07 10.90
CA ALA A 46 -5.44 21.02 10.04
C ALA A 46 -6.19 19.68 10.17
N ALA A 47 -5.47 18.55 10.12
CA ALA A 47 -6.05 17.21 10.33
C ALA A 47 -6.80 17.10 11.66
N LYS A 48 -6.17 17.54 12.75
CA LYS A 48 -6.77 17.52 14.09
C LYS A 48 -7.98 18.46 14.22
N ASN A 49 -8.07 19.51 13.41
CA ASN A 49 -9.14 20.50 13.48
C ASN A 49 -10.21 20.30 12.40
N LEU A 50 -10.21 19.17 11.68
CA LEU A 50 -11.21 18.89 10.66
C LEU A 50 -12.63 18.95 11.25
N PRO A 51 -13.53 19.78 10.67
CA PRO A 51 -14.88 19.95 11.19
C PRO A 51 -15.64 18.63 11.31
N GLY A 52 -16.29 18.42 12.46
CA GLY A 52 -17.14 17.25 12.69
C GLY A 52 -16.41 15.94 12.95
N THR A 53 -15.07 15.91 12.95
CA THR A 53 -14.26 14.71 13.24
C THR A 53 -13.88 14.57 14.73
N ASN A 54 -14.20 15.58 15.55
CA ASN A 54 -13.89 15.65 16.99
C ASN A 54 -12.41 15.46 17.33
N GLY A 55 -11.51 15.90 16.45
CA GLY A 55 -10.06 15.72 16.64
C GLY A 55 -9.58 14.29 16.50
N GLY A 56 -10.39 13.44 15.87
CA GLY A 56 -10.10 12.04 15.67
C GLY A 56 -8.86 11.78 14.82
N PHE A 57 -8.59 12.60 13.80
CA PHE A 57 -7.43 12.47 12.92
C PHE A 57 -6.19 13.13 13.54
N ASN A 58 -5.51 12.38 14.40
CA ASN A 58 -4.34 12.82 15.15
C ASN A 58 -3.11 11.91 14.97
N SER A 59 -3.11 11.08 13.92
CA SER A 59 -1.98 10.25 13.53
C SER A 59 -1.47 10.61 12.14
N ALA A 60 -0.17 10.48 11.91
CA ALA A 60 0.49 10.73 10.64
C ALA A 60 1.30 9.52 10.20
N ARG A 61 1.07 9.06 8.97
CA ARG A 61 1.95 8.09 8.31
C ARG A 61 2.96 8.86 7.47
N LEU A 62 4.24 8.60 7.75
CA LEU A 62 5.38 9.15 7.00
C LEU A 62 5.93 8.07 6.06
N TYR A 63 6.67 8.49 5.03
CA TYR A 63 7.27 7.60 4.02
C TYR A 63 8.79 7.47 4.11
N THR A 64 9.44 8.40 4.83
CA THR A 64 10.89 8.46 5.01
C THR A 64 11.20 9.09 6.36
N MET A 65 12.35 8.72 6.92
CA MET A 65 12.96 9.33 8.09
C MET A 65 13.87 10.50 7.74
N ILE A 66 14.16 10.74 6.45
CA ILE A 66 15.16 11.70 5.99
C ILE A 66 14.49 13.02 5.59
N GLN A 67 15.05 14.15 6.05
CA GLN A 67 14.66 15.48 5.59
C GLN A 67 15.06 15.67 4.13
N GLY A 68 14.11 16.09 3.29
CA GLY A 68 14.39 16.47 1.91
C GLY A 68 15.43 17.60 1.84
N GLY A 69 16.41 17.45 0.93
CA GLY A 69 17.52 18.39 0.77
C GLY A 69 18.68 18.19 1.74
N SER A 70 18.58 17.21 2.63
CA SER A 70 19.66 16.84 3.55
C SER A 70 20.88 16.27 2.79
N SER A 71 22.08 16.68 3.19
CA SER A 71 23.36 16.12 2.73
C SER A 71 24.00 15.13 3.70
N VAL A 72 23.41 14.96 4.89
CA VAL A 72 23.97 14.17 6.00
C VAL A 72 22.93 13.27 6.68
N ASN A 73 21.84 12.95 5.97
CA ASN A 73 20.73 12.12 6.48
C ASN A 73 20.08 12.67 7.77
N GLU A 74 19.91 14.00 7.86
CA GLU A 74 19.18 14.63 8.96
C GLU A 74 17.75 14.07 9.06
N PRO A 75 17.23 13.87 10.29
CA PRO A 75 15.87 13.43 10.48
C PRO A 75 14.85 14.40 9.89
N ILE A 76 13.79 13.86 9.29
CA ILE A 76 12.67 14.63 8.73
C ILE A 76 12.05 15.56 9.77
N GLN A 77 11.77 16.80 9.36
CA GLN A 77 11.22 17.83 10.23
C GLN A 77 9.72 17.62 10.57
N ALA A 78 9.09 16.57 10.04
CA ALA A 78 7.79 16.10 10.52
C ALA A 78 7.85 15.65 12.00
N ILE A 79 9.01 15.17 12.49
CA ILE A 79 9.17 14.71 13.87
C ILE A 79 8.99 15.87 14.88
N PRO A 80 9.73 16.99 14.80
CA PRO A 80 9.50 18.11 15.72
C PRO A 80 8.09 18.72 15.57
N ALA A 81 7.51 18.73 14.37
CA ALA A 81 6.11 19.13 14.18
C ALA A 81 5.12 18.21 14.92
N ALA A 82 5.35 16.90 14.91
CA ALA A 82 4.55 15.93 15.64
C ALA A 82 4.68 16.08 17.15
N ILE A 83 5.89 16.34 17.65
CA ILE A 83 6.16 16.64 19.08
C ILE A 83 5.36 17.86 19.54
N LYS A 84 5.32 18.91 18.72
CA LYS A 84 4.62 20.16 19.01
C LYS A 84 3.10 20.01 18.98
N THR A 85 2.58 19.25 18.03
CA THR A 85 1.12 19.05 17.82
C THR A 85 0.54 17.88 18.61
N LYS A 86 1.39 17.04 19.21
CA LYS A 86 1.05 15.76 19.84
C LYS A 86 0.36 14.81 18.85
N THR A 87 0.90 14.76 17.64
CA THR A 87 0.46 13.87 16.57
C THR A 87 1.23 12.55 16.68
N THR A 88 0.55 11.42 16.69
CA THR A 88 1.22 10.12 16.69
C THR A 88 1.79 9.79 15.31
N LEU A 89 2.84 8.97 15.26
CA LEU A 89 3.60 8.69 14.05
C LEU A 89 3.63 7.20 13.72
N LEU A 90 3.12 6.84 12.54
CA LEU A 90 3.54 5.63 11.84
C LEU A 90 4.74 6.00 10.99
N LEU A 91 5.92 5.57 11.41
CA LEU A 91 7.19 5.91 10.75
C LEU A 91 7.36 5.08 9.48
N GLY A 92 7.77 5.70 8.39
CA GLY A 92 8.19 5.02 7.16
C GLY A 92 9.68 5.14 6.95
N LEU A 93 10.34 4.04 6.60
CA LEU A 93 11.71 4.04 6.09
C LEU A 93 11.66 3.61 4.63
N TRP A 94 12.07 4.48 3.71
CA TRP A 94 12.05 4.17 2.28
C TRP A 94 13.05 3.06 1.92
N ALA A 95 12.56 1.94 1.39
CA ALA A 95 13.37 0.73 1.18
C ALA A 95 13.80 0.51 -0.29
N SER A 96 13.20 1.24 -1.24
CA SER A 96 13.27 0.84 -2.66
C SER A 96 14.52 1.30 -3.40
N ALA A 97 15.32 2.17 -2.80
CA ALA A 97 16.52 2.73 -3.43
C ALA A 97 17.80 1.90 -3.14
N GLY A 98 17.64 0.69 -2.59
CA GLY A 98 18.74 -0.22 -2.27
C GLY A 98 19.36 0.03 -0.89
N GLN A 99 20.39 -0.76 -0.57
CA GLN A 99 20.88 -0.90 0.80
C GLN A 99 21.50 0.40 1.33
N GLY A 100 22.27 1.14 0.52
CA GLY A 100 22.89 2.39 0.95
C GLY A 100 21.85 3.43 1.42
N PRO A 101 20.83 3.75 0.60
CA PRO A 101 19.73 4.60 1.02
C PRO A 101 18.94 4.07 2.22
N PHE A 102 18.69 2.76 2.32
CA PHE A 102 18.02 2.22 3.51
C PHE A 102 18.88 2.38 4.80
N ASP A 103 20.20 2.31 4.68
CA ASP A 103 21.11 2.56 5.81
C ASP A 103 21.10 4.03 6.24
N ALA A 104 20.86 4.94 5.30
CA ALA A 104 20.63 6.35 5.58
C ALA A 104 19.32 6.56 6.37
N GLU A 105 18.23 5.85 6.02
CA GLU A 105 16.96 5.87 6.75
C GLU A 105 17.14 5.43 8.21
N ILE A 106 17.88 4.34 8.44
CA ILE A 106 18.23 3.86 9.79
C ILE A 106 19.09 4.88 10.54
N THR A 107 20.03 5.53 9.86
CA THR A 107 20.90 6.55 10.46
C THR A 107 20.08 7.77 10.92
N ALA A 108 19.13 8.21 10.11
CA ALA A 108 18.20 9.27 10.45
C ALA A 108 17.32 8.88 11.65
N LEU A 109 16.78 7.66 11.67
CA LEU A 109 15.99 7.14 12.81
C LEU A 109 16.80 7.16 14.11
N LYS A 110 18.01 6.61 14.12
CA LYS A 110 18.87 6.60 15.32
C LYS A 110 19.19 8.01 15.80
N SER A 111 19.45 8.93 14.86
CA SER A 111 19.70 10.33 15.17
C SER A 111 18.47 11.01 15.77
N ALA A 112 17.26 10.69 15.27
CA ALA A 112 16.01 11.19 15.84
C ALA A 112 15.77 10.70 17.27
N ILE A 113 15.96 9.39 17.52
CA ILE A 113 15.87 8.80 18.86
C ILE A 113 16.84 9.50 19.82
N ALA A 114 18.09 9.69 19.41
CA ALA A 114 19.10 10.35 20.23
C ALA A 114 18.78 11.83 20.49
N LYS A 115 18.24 12.54 19.49
CA LYS A 115 17.97 13.98 19.55
C LYS A 115 16.74 14.33 20.40
N TRP A 116 15.66 13.57 20.29
CA TRP A 116 14.36 13.91 20.89
C TRP A 116 13.88 12.92 21.97
N GLY A 117 14.55 11.78 22.15
CA GLY A 117 14.28 10.86 23.25
C GLY A 117 12.80 10.45 23.36
N SER A 118 12.27 10.48 24.58
CA SER A 118 10.88 10.09 24.86
C SER A 118 9.85 11.02 24.22
N GLU A 119 10.14 12.32 24.03
CA GLU A 119 9.19 13.24 23.39
C GLU A 119 8.82 12.81 21.97
N PHE A 120 9.79 12.20 21.26
CA PHE A 120 9.56 11.57 19.96
C PHE A 120 9.05 10.14 20.11
N THR A 121 9.76 9.30 20.87
CA THR A 121 9.51 7.85 20.85
C THR A 121 8.17 7.46 21.47
N ASP A 122 7.64 8.24 22.40
CA ASP A 122 6.29 8.04 22.96
C ASP A 122 5.17 8.33 21.94
N LEU A 123 5.47 9.02 20.82
CA LEU A 123 4.52 9.28 19.74
C LEU A 123 4.49 8.17 18.68
N VAL A 124 5.45 7.25 18.67
CA VAL A 124 5.58 6.23 17.62
C VAL A 124 4.59 5.08 17.87
N VAL A 125 3.67 4.87 16.93
CA VAL A 125 2.66 3.79 17.01
C VAL A 125 3.09 2.53 16.27
N GLY A 126 4.05 2.66 15.35
CA GLY A 126 4.63 1.57 14.59
C GLY A 126 5.67 2.07 13.60
N ILE A 127 6.41 1.13 13.02
CA ILE A 127 7.43 1.42 12.01
C ILE A 127 7.19 0.54 10.78
N SER A 128 6.93 1.15 9.63
CA SER A 128 6.91 0.48 8.33
C SER A 128 8.28 0.55 7.66
N VAL A 129 8.81 -0.60 7.27
CA VAL A 129 9.97 -0.73 6.40
C VAL A 129 9.47 -0.84 4.97
N GLY A 130 9.57 0.23 4.19
CA GLY A 130 9.10 0.27 2.80
C GLY A 130 7.59 0.46 2.63
N SER A 131 7.19 0.70 1.38
CA SER A 131 5.82 0.91 0.92
C SER A 131 5.71 0.50 -0.54
N GLU A 132 4.96 -0.54 -0.86
CA GLU A 132 4.79 -1.12 -2.20
C GLU A 132 6.07 -1.65 -2.87
N ASP A 133 7.09 -1.99 -2.09
CA ASP A 133 8.35 -2.51 -2.61
C ASP A 133 8.17 -3.81 -3.39
N LEU A 134 7.31 -4.71 -2.91
CA LEU A 134 7.05 -6.01 -3.52
C LEU A 134 6.18 -5.86 -4.76
N TYR A 135 5.17 -4.97 -4.71
CA TYR A 135 4.38 -4.62 -5.89
C TYR A 135 5.26 -4.04 -7.00
N ARG A 136 6.12 -3.07 -6.70
CA ARG A 136 7.02 -2.46 -7.68
C ARG A 136 8.02 -3.45 -8.27
N ALA A 137 8.47 -4.43 -7.49
CA ALA A 137 9.33 -5.52 -7.97
C ALA A 137 8.57 -6.62 -8.75
N SER A 138 7.24 -6.63 -8.70
CA SER A 138 6.43 -7.64 -9.40
C SER A 138 6.36 -7.40 -10.91
N PRO A 139 6.01 -8.43 -11.72
CA PRO A 139 5.75 -8.22 -13.15
C PRO A 139 4.69 -7.15 -13.44
N MET A 140 3.71 -6.99 -12.54
CA MET A 140 2.66 -5.98 -12.66
C MET A 140 3.23 -4.56 -12.45
N GLY A 141 3.98 -4.34 -11.36
CA GLY A 141 4.61 -3.04 -11.08
C GLY A 141 5.65 -2.65 -12.13
N ILE A 142 6.44 -3.61 -12.61
CA ILE A 142 7.40 -3.38 -13.71
C ILE A 142 6.66 -2.97 -15.00
N LYS A 143 5.58 -3.68 -15.35
CA LYS A 143 4.77 -3.34 -16.54
C LYS A 143 4.11 -1.96 -16.40
N ALA A 144 3.68 -1.59 -15.19
CA ALA A 144 3.07 -0.31 -14.89
C ALA A 144 4.09 0.85 -14.76
N GLY A 145 5.39 0.58 -14.82
CA GLY A 145 6.43 1.60 -14.65
C GLY A 145 6.43 2.22 -13.24
N SER A 146 6.04 1.46 -12.21
CA SER A 146 5.79 1.98 -10.87
C SER A 146 7.05 2.39 -10.09
N GLY A 147 8.23 2.36 -10.71
CA GLY A 147 9.51 2.73 -10.10
C GLY A 147 10.24 1.54 -9.49
N TYR A 148 11.28 1.82 -8.70
CA TYR A 148 12.11 0.79 -8.09
C TYR A 148 11.37 0.11 -6.93
N GLY A 149 11.56 -1.19 -6.79
CA GLY A 149 11.07 -2.00 -5.68
C GLY A 149 12.17 -2.90 -5.13
N ALA A 150 11.82 -3.74 -4.15
CA ALA A 150 12.72 -4.72 -3.56
C ALA A 150 11.99 -6.04 -3.37
N ASP A 151 12.71 -7.15 -3.56
CA ASP A 151 12.13 -8.47 -3.40
C ASP A 151 11.87 -8.84 -1.92
N SER A 152 11.11 -9.91 -1.74
CA SER A 152 10.68 -10.43 -0.44
C SER A 152 11.84 -10.75 0.53
N ILE A 153 12.95 -11.27 0.02
CA ILE A 153 14.11 -11.61 0.86
C ILE A 153 14.83 -10.35 1.31
N THR A 154 14.98 -9.37 0.42
CA THR A 154 15.57 -8.06 0.72
C THR A 154 14.73 -7.32 1.76
N MET A 155 13.41 -7.31 1.61
CA MET A 155 12.50 -6.67 2.56
C MET A 155 12.56 -7.33 3.94
N ALA A 156 12.55 -8.66 4.02
CA ALA A 156 12.75 -9.38 5.28
C ALA A 156 14.10 -9.05 5.94
N ALA A 157 15.18 -8.94 5.16
CA ALA A 157 16.49 -8.54 5.65
C ALA A 157 16.51 -7.11 6.18
N TYR A 158 15.86 -6.17 5.51
CA TYR A 158 15.72 -4.78 5.97
C TYR A 158 14.91 -4.65 7.26
N ILE A 159 13.84 -5.43 7.41
CA ILE A 159 13.10 -5.53 8.68
C ILE A 159 14.03 -6.02 9.81
N GLY A 160 14.80 -7.09 9.57
CA GLY A 160 15.79 -7.58 10.52
C GLY A 160 16.85 -6.52 10.88
N LYS A 161 17.33 -5.77 9.89
CA LYS A 161 18.31 -4.70 10.07
C LYS A 161 17.77 -3.54 10.90
N LEU A 162 16.51 -3.13 10.66
CA LEU A 162 15.84 -2.14 11.49
C LEU A 162 15.76 -2.61 12.95
N ARG A 163 15.31 -3.85 13.18
CA ARG A 163 15.18 -4.41 14.54
C ARG A 163 16.50 -4.37 15.30
N GLU A 164 17.60 -4.77 14.65
CA GLU A 164 18.91 -4.72 15.31
C GLU A 164 19.41 -3.29 15.53
N ALA A 165 19.04 -2.34 14.66
CA ALA A 165 19.39 -0.94 14.82
C ALA A 165 18.68 -0.24 15.98
N VAL A 166 17.46 -0.67 16.34
CA VAL A 166 16.66 -0.09 17.44
C VAL A 166 16.77 -0.87 18.75
N LYS A 167 17.50 -1.98 18.78
CA LYS A 167 17.74 -2.76 19.99
C LYS A 167 18.44 -1.94 21.07
N GLY A 168 17.96 -2.04 22.30
CA GLY A 168 18.43 -1.25 23.43
C GLY A 168 17.98 0.22 23.41
N THR A 169 17.15 0.63 22.45
CA THR A 169 16.54 1.96 22.39
C THR A 169 15.10 1.93 22.88
N ALA A 170 14.48 3.10 23.07
CA ALA A 170 13.07 3.20 23.42
C ALA A 170 12.12 2.59 22.36
N LEU A 171 12.56 2.43 21.10
CA LEU A 171 11.78 1.83 20.02
C LEU A 171 12.02 0.33 19.83
N GLU A 172 12.79 -0.35 20.70
CA GLU A 172 13.04 -1.80 20.60
C GLU A 172 11.75 -2.63 20.53
N LYS A 173 10.69 -2.16 21.22
CA LYS A 173 9.38 -2.83 21.28
C LYS A 173 8.35 -2.26 20.32
N ALA A 174 8.71 -1.28 19.48
CA ALA A 174 7.78 -0.73 18.51
C ALA A 174 7.43 -1.82 17.48
N PRO A 175 6.14 -2.00 17.14
CA PRO A 175 5.72 -3.03 16.19
C PRO A 175 6.22 -2.67 14.78
N VAL A 176 6.90 -3.61 14.12
CA VAL A 176 7.51 -3.40 12.80
C VAL A 176 6.73 -4.13 11.72
N GLY A 177 6.38 -3.45 10.64
CA GLY A 177 5.67 -4.03 9.51
C GLY A 177 6.22 -3.59 8.17
N HIS A 178 5.56 -4.04 7.11
CA HIS A 178 5.73 -3.56 5.75
C HIS A 178 4.36 -3.18 5.20
N VAL A 179 4.36 -2.19 4.31
CA VAL A 179 3.17 -1.69 3.64
C VAL A 179 3.24 -2.08 2.18
N ASP A 180 2.19 -2.68 1.65
CA ASP A 180 2.11 -3.02 0.22
C ASP A 180 0.65 -3.13 -0.24
N THR A 181 0.47 -3.22 -1.54
CA THR A 181 -0.82 -3.47 -2.19
C THR A 181 -1.39 -4.82 -1.79
N TRP A 182 -2.73 -4.95 -1.85
CA TRP A 182 -3.37 -6.24 -1.62
C TRP A 182 -2.88 -7.33 -2.60
N THR A 183 -2.53 -6.96 -3.83
CA THR A 183 -2.04 -7.89 -4.86
C THR A 183 -0.65 -8.44 -4.53
N ALA A 184 0.20 -7.64 -3.89
CA ALA A 184 1.48 -8.13 -3.37
C ALA A 184 1.27 -9.13 -2.21
N TRP A 185 0.31 -8.88 -1.32
CA TRP A 185 0.09 -9.77 -0.18
C TRP A 185 -0.45 -11.14 -0.54
N VAL A 186 -1.28 -11.24 -1.59
CA VAL A 186 -1.79 -12.54 -2.07
C VAL A 186 -0.76 -13.33 -2.88
N ASN A 187 0.37 -12.73 -3.24
CA ASN A 187 1.44 -13.42 -3.94
C ASN A 187 2.31 -14.21 -2.94
N GLU A 188 2.24 -15.54 -3.00
CA GLU A 188 2.96 -16.44 -2.08
C GLU A 188 4.49 -16.28 -2.09
N THR A 189 5.08 -15.73 -3.16
CA THR A 189 6.53 -15.43 -3.18
C THR A 189 6.93 -14.38 -2.14
N ASN A 190 5.96 -13.62 -1.62
CA ASN A 190 6.16 -12.56 -0.64
C ASN A 190 6.09 -13.03 0.82
N LYS A 191 6.00 -14.35 1.04
CA LYS A 191 5.87 -14.94 2.38
C LYS A 191 7.00 -14.56 3.34
N ALA A 192 8.24 -14.43 2.87
CA ALA A 192 9.37 -14.08 3.74
C ALA A 192 9.19 -12.69 4.39
N THR A 193 8.70 -11.70 3.64
CA THR A 193 8.34 -10.39 4.20
C THR A 193 7.21 -10.51 5.22
N ILE A 194 6.15 -11.26 4.90
CA ILE A 194 5.01 -11.47 5.82
C ILE A 194 5.51 -12.07 7.14
N ASP A 195 6.33 -13.12 7.08
CA ASP A 195 6.86 -13.82 8.24
C ASP A 195 7.71 -12.89 9.14
N ALA A 196 8.49 -11.97 8.56
CA ALA A 196 9.34 -11.02 9.28
C ALA A 196 8.58 -9.88 9.98
N CYS A 197 7.36 -9.57 9.53
CA CYS A 197 6.53 -8.48 10.06
C CYS A 197 5.78 -8.87 11.34
N ASP A 198 5.58 -7.90 12.24
CA ASP A 198 4.64 -8.01 13.38
C ASP A 198 3.19 -7.74 12.93
N TRP A 199 3.03 -6.79 12.01
CA TRP A 199 1.76 -6.38 11.41
C TRP A 199 1.92 -6.14 9.90
N ILE A 200 0.81 -6.17 9.16
CA ILE A 200 0.79 -5.97 7.71
C ILE A 200 0.00 -4.70 7.38
N GLY A 201 0.59 -3.82 6.59
CA GLY A 201 -0.09 -2.64 6.05
C GLY A 201 -0.60 -2.92 4.64
N VAL A 202 -1.89 -2.66 4.42
CA VAL A 202 -2.49 -2.78 3.09
C VAL A 202 -2.83 -1.43 2.51
N ASP A 203 -2.36 -1.24 1.28
CA ASP A 203 -2.75 -0.16 0.39
C ASP A 203 -3.80 -0.71 -0.58
N ALA A 204 -5.02 -0.16 -0.51
CA ALA A 204 -6.16 -0.68 -1.27
C ALA A 204 -6.96 0.45 -1.90
N TYR A 205 -6.81 0.57 -3.23
CA TYR A 205 -7.47 1.60 -4.03
C TYR A 205 -8.38 0.98 -5.09
N PRO A 206 -9.68 0.76 -4.80
CA PRO A 206 -10.65 0.27 -5.78
C PRO A 206 -10.65 1.06 -7.10
N TYR A 207 -10.44 2.38 -7.03
CA TYR A 207 -10.32 3.25 -8.19
C TYR A 207 -9.28 2.77 -9.23
N PHE A 208 -8.16 2.18 -8.79
CA PHE A 208 -7.10 1.67 -9.69
C PHE A 208 -7.29 0.21 -10.11
N GLN A 209 -8.36 -0.47 -9.68
CA GLN A 209 -8.64 -1.85 -10.09
C GLN A 209 -9.31 -1.89 -11.48
N ASP A 210 -8.61 -1.34 -12.47
CA ASP A 210 -9.08 -1.03 -13.83
C ASP A 210 -9.44 -2.25 -14.70
N THR A 211 -9.04 -3.45 -14.28
CA THR A 211 -9.43 -4.73 -14.91
C THR A 211 -10.75 -5.30 -14.37
N MET A 212 -11.36 -4.64 -13.37
CA MET A 212 -12.62 -5.01 -12.74
C MET A 212 -13.69 -3.94 -13.00
N SER A 213 -14.96 -4.21 -12.67
CA SER A 213 -15.99 -3.17 -12.65
C SER A 213 -15.75 -2.25 -11.45
N ASN A 214 -14.93 -1.22 -11.63
CA ASN A 214 -14.44 -0.33 -10.58
C ASN A 214 -15.20 1.01 -10.50
N ASP A 215 -16.48 1.03 -10.86
CA ASP A 215 -17.33 2.20 -10.62
C ASP A 215 -17.53 2.42 -9.11
N ILE A 216 -17.94 3.63 -8.71
CA ILE A 216 -18.06 3.98 -7.29
C ILE A 216 -19.02 3.06 -6.50
N SER A 217 -20.07 2.53 -7.13
CA SER A 217 -21.01 1.61 -6.46
C SER A 217 -20.38 0.25 -6.12
N SER A 218 -19.31 -0.11 -6.84
CA SER A 218 -18.50 -1.31 -6.59
C SER A 218 -17.34 -1.06 -5.62
N GLY A 219 -16.99 0.22 -5.39
CA GLY A 219 -15.79 0.61 -4.64
C GLY A 219 -15.69 0.00 -3.25
N LYS A 220 -16.79 0.02 -2.49
CA LYS A 220 -16.84 -0.60 -1.16
C LYS A 220 -16.57 -2.11 -1.21
N ASN A 221 -17.25 -2.84 -2.10
CA ASN A 221 -17.11 -4.29 -2.18
C ASN A 221 -15.70 -4.69 -2.62
N LEU A 222 -15.13 -4.01 -3.63
CA LEU A 222 -13.74 -4.22 -4.05
C LEU A 222 -12.73 -3.97 -2.94
N PHE A 223 -13.01 -2.98 -2.08
CA PHE A 223 -12.19 -2.73 -0.89
C PHE A 223 -12.30 -3.87 0.13
N GLU A 224 -13.51 -4.33 0.45
CA GLU A 224 -13.71 -5.47 1.37
C GLU A 224 -13.09 -6.77 0.83
N ASP A 225 -13.16 -7.00 -0.48
CA ASP A 225 -12.55 -8.16 -1.15
C ASP A 225 -11.02 -8.11 -1.01
N ALA A 226 -10.41 -6.94 -1.27
CA ALA A 226 -8.98 -6.72 -1.07
C ALA A 226 -8.57 -6.99 0.39
N LEU A 227 -9.29 -6.44 1.37
CA LEU A 227 -9.00 -6.70 2.79
C LEU A 227 -9.15 -8.18 3.16
N THR A 228 -10.18 -8.85 2.64
CA THR A 228 -10.42 -10.27 2.90
C THR A 228 -9.32 -11.14 2.32
N ALA A 229 -8.92 -10.86 1.07
CA ALA A 229 -7.83 -11.55 0.42
C ALA A 229 -6.51 -11.38 1.18
N THR A 230 -6.18 -10.16 1.61
CA THR A 230 -5.00 -9.91 2.44
C THR A 230 -5.08 -10.63 3.78
N LYS A 231 -6.20 -10.57 4.50
CA LYS A 231 -6.38 -11.30 5.78
C LYS A 231 -6.13 -12.80 5.64
N ASN A 232 -6.58 -13.40 4.55
CA ASN A 232 -6.38 -14.82 4.28
C ASN A 232 -4.90 -15.17 4.03
N ALA A 233 -4.12 -14.25 3.46
CA ALA A 233 -2.71 -14.48 3.14
C ALA A 233 -1.76 -14.29 4.33
N ILE A 234 -2.11 -13.45 5.32
CA ILE A 234 -1.17 -12.98 6.35
C ILE A 234 -1.11 -13.83 7.63
N GLY A 235 -1.79 -14.98 7.66
CA GLY A 235 -1.66 -15.96 8.74
C GLY A 235 -2.08 -15.45 10.12
N GLY A 236 -3.07 -14.55 10.19
CA GLY A 236 -3.60 -14.01 11.45
C GLY A 236 -2.83 -12.83 12.05
N LYS A 237 -1.81 -12.32 11.35
CA LYS A 237 -1.16 -11.04 11.72
C LYS A 237 -2.17 -9.90 11.70
N GLU A 238 -1.92 -8.87 12.48
CA GLU A 238 -2.76 -7.68 12.49
C GLU A 238 -2.67 -6.97 11.13
N LEU A 239 -3.82 -6.53 10.61
CA LEU A 239 -3.92 -5.82 9.34
C LEU A 239 -4.27 -4.35 9.59
N TRP A 240 -3.42 -3.45 9.12
CA TRP A 240 -3.62 -2.00 9.18
C TRP A 240 -3.93 -1.48 7.78
N ILE A 241 -4.86 -0.54 7.66
CA ILE A 241 -5.18 0.11 6.38
C ILE A 241 -4.25 1.31 6.27
N THR A 242 -3.16 1.17 5.54
CA THR A 242 -2.12 2.19 5.50
C THR A 242 -2.34 3.21 4.41
N GLU A 243 -3.07 2.84 3.37
CA GLU A 243 -3.59 3.76 2.37
C GLU A 243 -4.90 3.27 1.77
N THR A 244 -5.85 4.20 1.65
CA THR A 244 -7.01 4.05 0.77
C THR A 244 -7.61 5.43 0.55
N GLY A 245 -8.38 5.56 -0.52
CA GLY A 245 -9.07 6.78 -0.87
C GLY A 245 -9.74 6.66 -2.23
N TRP A 246 -10.49 7.69 -2.59
CA TRP A 246 -11.04 7.86 -3.92
C TRP A 246 -10.75 9.29 -4.39
N PRO A 247 -10.29 9.49 -5.62
CA PRO A 247 -9.81 10.80 -6.04
C PRO A 247 -10.95 11.81 -6.21
N VAL A 248 -10.71 13.04 -5.76
CA VAL A 248 -11.63 14.18 -5.85
C VAL A 248 -11.62 14.82 -7.22
N SER A 249 -10.54 14.63 -7.99
CA SER A 249 -10.41 15.06 -9.39
C SER A 249 -9.36 14.24 -10.13
N GLY A 250 -9.40 14.25 -11.46
CA GLY A 250 -8.49 13.50 -12.31
C GLY A 250 -9.16 12.89 -13.53
N LYS A 251 -8.43 12.05 -14.26
CA LYS A 251 -8.97 11.25 -15.36
C LYS A 251 -9.90 10.15 -14.81
N THR A 252 -10.76 9.59 -15.66
CA THR A 252 -11.44 8.33 -15.36
C THR A 252 -10.46 7.17 -15.53
N GLN A 253 -10.49 6.18 -14.64
CA GLN A 253 -9.76 4.91 -14.76
C GLN A 253 -10.77 3.78 -14.93
N ASN A 254 -10.85 3.20 -16.14
CA ASN A 254 -11.92 2.27 -16.53
C ASN A 254 -13.33 2.83 -16.24
N LEU A 255 -14.06 2.31 -15.23
CA LEU A 255 -15.37 2.82 -14.79
C LEU A 255 -15.27 3.74 -13.56
N GLY A 256 -14.09 3.82 -12.93
CA GLY A 256 -13.81 4.66 -11.78
C GLY A 256 -13.69 6.13 -12.17
N VAL A 257 -14.69 6.94 -11.85
CA VAL A 257 -14.70 8.39 -12.10
C VAL A 257 -14.19 9.15 -10.89
N ALA A 258 -13.15 9.97 -11.07
CA ALA A 258 -12.64 10.88 -10.05
C ALA A 258 -13.58 12.09 -9.89
N SER A 259 -14.16 12.29 -8.70
CA SER A 259 -15.01 13.45 -8.39
C SER A 259 -15.15 13.63 -6.89
N THR A 260 -15.47 14.85 -6.46
CA THR A 260 -15.72 15.16 -5.04
C THR A 260 -16.90 14.35 -4.48
N GLU A 261 -17.93 14.11 -5.29
CA GLU A 261 -19.11 13.31 -4.93
C GLU A 261 -18.74 11.85 -4.70
N ASN A 262 -17.95 11.25 -5.60
CA ASN A 262 -17.50 9.87 -5.46
C ASN A 262 -16.50 9.70 -4.31
N ALA A 263 -15.61 10.68 -4.11
CA ALA A 263 -14.71 10.72 -2.97
C ALA A 263 -15.47 10.75 -1.64
N LYS A 264 -16.53 11.57 -1.54
CA LYS A 264 -17.41 11.61 -0.38
C LYS A 264 -18.11 10.27 -0.16
N LEU A 265 -18.68 9.67 -1.21
CA LEU A 265 -19.36 8.39 -1.09
C LEU A 265 -18.42 7.30 -0.57
N PHE A 266 -17.19 7.26 -1.09
CA PHE A 266 -16.17 6.32 -0.63
C PHE A 266 -15.75 6.58 0.82
N TRP A 267 -15.56 7.84 1.22
CA TRP A 267 -15.31 8.24 2.61
C TRP A 267 -16.41 7.74 3.56
N ASP A 268 -17.68 7.98 3.19
CA ASP A 268 -18.84 7.60 4.00
C ASP A 268 -19.00 6.07 4.11
N GLU A 269 -18.79 5.33 3.01
CA GLU A 269 -19.04 3.90 2.97
C GLU A 269 -17.87 3.03 3.44
N VAL A 270 -16.63 3.49 3.26
CA VAL A 270 -15.41 2.74 3.55
C VAL A 270 -14.69 3.29 4.78
N GLY A 271 -14.45 4.60 4.82
CA GLY A 271 -13.69 5.25 5.89
C GLY A 271 -14.45 5.32 7.20
N CYS A 272 -15.62 5.97 7.19
CA CYS A 272 -16.39 6.24 8.40
C CYS A 272 -16.79 5.03 9.26
N PRO A 273 -17.12 3.84 8.70
CA PRO A 273 -17.36 2.66 9.52
C PRO A 273 -16.13 2.21 10.33
N ARG A 274 -14.92 2.61 9.91
CA ARG A 274 -13.61 2.17 10.42
C ARG A 274 -12.89 3.19 11.29
N PHE A 275 -13.15 4.47 11.07
CA PHE A 275 -12.59 5.56 11.88
C PHE A 275 -12.83 5.33 13.38
N GLY A 276 -11.73 5.36 14.15
CA GLY A 276 -11.70 5.05 15.59
C GLY A 276 -11.80 3.57 15.96
N LYS A 277 -11.89 2.64 15.00
CA LYS A 277 -12.04 1.19 15.23
C LYS A 277 -10.95 0.33 14.62
N THR A 278 -10.37 0.77 13.51
CA THR A 278 -9.28 0.09 12.79
C THR A 278 -8.14 1.07 12.57
N ASN A 279 -6.89 0.61 12.70
CA ASN A 279 -5.74 1.41 12.33
C ASN A 279 -5.86 1.80 10.85
N ILE A 280 -6.02 3.10 10.57
CA ILE A 280 -6.27 3.63 9.23
C ILE A 280 -5.56 4.96 8.98
N TRP A 281 -4.85 5.05 7.87
CA TRP A 281 -4.32 6.30 7.34
C TRP A 281 -4.95 6.55 5.97
N TRP A 282 -5.75 7.60 5.88
CA TRP A 282 -6.45 7.95 4.65
C TRP A 282 -5.52 8.72 3.72
N TYR A 283 -5.54 8.35 2.44
CA TYR A 283 -4.73 9.01 1.42
C TYR A 283 -5.61 10.02 0.67
N THR A 284 -5.37 11.33 0.79
CA THR A 284 -4.47 12.05 1.72
C THR A 284 -5.21 13.28 2.28
N LEU A 285 -4.62 14.00 3.23
CA LEU A 285 -5.21 15.23 3.75
C LEU A 285 -5.28 16.30 2.67
N TYR A 286 -4.15 16.56 2.02
CA TYR A 286 -3.96 17.71 1.14
C TYR A 286 -2.89 17.41 0.09
N ASP A 287 -3.24 17.62 -1.18
CA ASP A 287 -2.34 17.49 -2.33
C ASP A 287 -2.60 18.55 -3.42
N ASP A 288 -3.41 19.59 -3.14
CA ASP A 288 -3.72 20.66 -4.09
C ASP A 288 -2.99 21.95 -3.72
N ASP A 289 -1.65 21.92 -3.77
CA ASP A 289 -0.76 23.04 -3.42
C ASP A 289 -0.40 23.94 -4.62
N SER A 290 0.86 23.94 -5.05
CA SER A 290 1.37 24.63 -6.24
C SER A 290 0.79 24.06 -7.54
N THR A 291 0.62 22.74 -7.61
CA THR A 291 0.05 22.05 -8.77
C THR A 291 -0.96 21.00 -8.32
N THR A 292 -2.15 20.98 -8.92
CA THR A 292 -3.10 19.92 -8.64
C THR A 292 -2.66 18.65 -9.37
N PRO A 293 -2.41 17.54 -8.66
CA PRO A 293 -2.05 16.29 -9.30
C PRO A 293 -3.25 15.67 -10.01
N SER A 294 -2.99 14.75 -10.94
CA SER A 294 -4.03 14.01 -11.65
C SER A 294 -3.72 12.50 -11.63
N PRO A 295 -4.46 11.71 -10.85
CA PRO A 295 -5.58 12.10 -9.98
C PRO A 295 -5.15 12.84 -8.70
N SER A 296 -6.04 13.63 -8.09
CA SER A 296 -5.87 14.24 -6.76
C SER A 296 -6.79 13.57 -5.75
N PHE A 297 -6.27 13.31 -4.55
CA PHE A 297 -6.91 12.59 -3.45
C PHE A 297 -7.11 13.44 -2.20
N GLY A 298 -6.50 14.63 -2.13
CA GLY A 298 -6.60 15.53 -0.99
C GLY A 298 -8.05 15.85 -0.63
N VAL A 299 -8.43 15.65 0.63
CA VAL A 299 -9.79 15.97 1.11
C VAL A 299 -9.96 17.44 1.49
N MET A 300 -8.86 18.19 1.55
CA MET A 300 -8.86 19.63 1.78
C MET A 300 -8.77 20.42 0.47
N GLY A 301 -9.51 21.53 0.38
CA GLY A 301 -9.43 22.43 -0.75
C GLY A 301 -8.11 23.20 -0.80
N LYS A 302 -7.84 23.83 -1.95
CA LYS A 302 -6.63 24.62 -2.22
C LYS A 302 -6.27 25.57 -1.08
N GLY A 303 -4.99 25.54 -0.67
CA GLY A 303 -4.47 26.33 0.45
C GLY A 303 -4.96 25.85 1.82
N MET A 304 -5.42 24.60 1.92
CA MET A 304 -6.07 24.04 3.11
C MET A 304 -7.30 24.85 3.58
N ASN A 305 -8.05 25.46 2.64
CA ASN A 305 -9.22 26.29 2.92
C ASN A 305 -10.50 25.48 3.22
N GLY A 306 -10.41 24.58 4.19
CA GLY A 306 -11.50 23.71 4.62
C GLY A 306 -11.67 22.43 3.76
N PRO A 307 -12.54 21.50 4.19
CA PRO A 307 -12.74 20.24 3.51
C PRO A 307 -13.58 20.39 2.24
N LEU A 308 -13.30 19.58 1.22
CA LEU A 308 -14.03 19.56 -0.07
C LEU A 308 -15.43 18.96 0.06
N PHE A 309 -15.66 18.14 1.08
CA PHE A 309 -16.94 17.50 1.39
C PHE A 309 -17.10 17.31 2.90
N ASP A 310 -18.30 16.97 3.37
CA ASP A 310 -18.55 16.72 4.80
C ASP A 310 -17.82 15.46 5.29
N LEU A 311 -16.84 15.65 6.18
CA LEU A 311 -16.02 14.59 6.79
C LEU A 311 -16.58 14.10 8.14
N SER A 312 -17.72 14.63 8.59
CA SER A 312 -18.21 14.40 9.97
C SER A 312 -18.75 13.01 10.25
N CYS A 313 -18.85 12.14 9.22
CA CYS A 313 -19.46 10.82 9.32
C CYS A 313 -20.91 10.81 9.85
N LYS A 314 -21.61 11.96 9.81
CA LYS A 314 -23.01 12.07 10.20
C LYS A 314 -23.91 11.47 9.12
N ASN A 315 -25.01 10.85 9.52
CA ASN A 315 -26.03 10.26 8.64
C ASN A 315 -25.60 9.01 7.85
N ILE A 316 -24.60 8.27 8.34
CA ILE A 316 -24.18 7.03 7.70
C ILE A 316 -25.10 5.90 8.15
N SER A 317 -25.83 5.34 7.20
CA SER A 317 -26.62 4.13 7.40
C SER A 317 -25.66 2.94 7.38
N THR A 318 -25.15 2.53 8.54
CA THR A 318 -24.47 1.25 8.64
C THR A 318 -25.51 0.14 8.49
N PRO A 319 -25.43 -0.75 7.48
CA PRO A 319 -26.29 -1.91 7.45
C PRO A 319 -25.92 -2.76 8.68
N THR A 320 -26.80 -2.78 9.66
CA THR A 320 -26.71 -3.74 10.76
C THR A 320 -26.89 -5.11 10.15
N SER A 321 -25.86 -5.95 10.21
CA SER A 321 -25.91 -7.36 9.81
C SER A 321 -27.00 -8.06 10.63
N SER A 322 -28.22 -8.03 10.10
CA SER A 322 -29.34 -8.78 10.62
C SER A 322 -29.28 -10.13 9.94
N SER A 323 -28.65 -11.10 10.63
CA SER A 323 -28.68 -12.50 10.25
C SER A 323 -30.11 -13.02 10.31
N ALA A 324 -30.90 -12.76 9.26
CA ALA A 324 -32.21 -13.38 9.08
C ALA A 324 -31.98 -14.78 8.49
N SER A 325 -31.88 -15.77 9.36
CA SER A 325 -31.95 -17.18 8.99
C SER A 325 -33.34 -17.49 8.44
N SER A 326 -33.48 -17.52 7.12
CA SER A 326 -34.69 -18.03 6.46
C SER A 326 -34.62 -19.55 6.40
N SER A 327 -35.17 -20.23 7.39
CA SER A 327 -35.48 -21.67 7.32
C SER A 327 -36.67 -21.88 6.39
N ALA A 328 -36.42 -22.26 5.14
CA ALA A 328 -37.47 -22.69 4.21
C ALA A 328 -37.84 -24.16 4.51
N THR A 329 -39.02 -24.37 5.10
CA THR A 329 -39.63 -25.69 5.27
C THR A 329 -40.29 -26.11 3.97
N LEU A 330 -39.82 -27.21 3.36
CA LEU A 330 -40.45 -27.84 2.21
C LEU A 330 -41.78 -28.48 2.62
N LYS A 331 -42.89 -28.01 2.05
CA LYS A 331 -44.20 -28.67 2.15
C LYS A 331 -44.54 -29.31 0.81
N ALA A 332 -44.48 -30.63 0.78
CA ALA A 332 -44.94 -31.44 -0.34
C ALA A 332 -46.46 -31.32 -0.48
N THR A 333 -46.94 -31.11 -1.72
CA THR A 333 -48.33 -31.36 -2.07
C THR A 333 -48.36 -32.07 -3.41
N ALA A 334 -48.81 -33.32 -3.39
CA ALA A 334 -49.09 -34.13 -4.56
C ALA A 334 -50.41 -33.69 -5.19
N SER A 335 -50.49 -33.74 -6.51
CA SER A 335 -51.69 -34.12 -7.24
C SER A 335 -51.32 -34.57 -8.65
N ALA A 336 -51.72 -35.80 -8.97
CA ALA A 336 -51.54 -36.47 -10.25
C ALA A 336 -52.86 -36.51 -11.01
N THR A 337 -52.81 -36.30 -12.33
CA THR A 337 -53.70 -36.80 -13.40
C THR A 337 -53.13 -36.23 -14.71
N GLY A 338 -52.90 -36.92 -15.82
CA GLY A 338 -53.17 -38.29 -16.24
C GLY A 338 -53.14 -38.31 -17.78
N SER A 339 -52.15 -39.01 -18.33
CA SER A 339 -52.14 -39.83 -19.56
C SER A 339 -52.44 -39.25 -20.96
N GLY A 340 -51.52 -39.56 -21.89
CA GLY A 340 -51.73 -39.57 -23.35
C GLY A 340 -50.51 -40.11 -24.10
N SER A 341 -50.50 -41.41 -24.43
CA SER A 341 -49.47 -42.12 -25.21
C SER A 341 -49.40 -41.71 -26.68
N GLY A 342 -48.21 -41.82 -27.27
CA GLY A 342 -48.00 -41.86 -28.72
C GLY A 342 -46.55 -42.11 -29.11
N SER A 343 -46.18 -43.38 -29.35
CA SER A 343 -44.89 -43.81 -29.90
C SER A 343 -44.79 -43.52 -31.41
N ALA A 344 -43.63 -43.08 -31.89
CA ALA A 344 -42.94 -43.62 -33.08
C ALA A 344 -41.63 -42.86 -33.40
N SER A 345 -40.51 -43.59 -33.44
CA SER A 345 -39.34 -43.38 -34.32
C SER A 345 -39.48 -44.38 -35.50
N PRO A 346 -38.68 -44.40 -36.60
CA PRO A 346 -37.29 -43.94 -36.74
C PRO A 346 -36.91 -43.39 -38.15
N THR A 347 -35.60 -43.45 -38.46
CA THR A 347 -34.83 -43.18 -39.71
C THR A 347 -34.10 -41.83 -39.70
N GLY A 348 -32.80 -41.72 -39.95
CA GLY A 348 -31.77 -42.67 -40.38
C GLY A 348 -30.77 -41.90 -41.28
N GLY A 349 -29.45 -42.10 -41.09
CA GLY A 349 -28.47 -41.62 -42.07
C GLY A 349 -27.10 -41.26 -41.48
N ALA A 350 -26.22 -42.24 -41.40
CA ALA A 350 -24.78 -42.12 -41.13
C ALA A 350 -23.98 -42.26 -42.43
N SER A 351 -22.78 -41.65 -42.49
CA SER A 351 -21.54 -42.12 -43.18
C SER A 351 -20.60 -40.91 -43.36
N SER A 352 -19.36 -40.82 -42.83
CA SER A 352 -18.16 -41.66 -42.85
C SER A 352 -17.31 -41.59 -44.14
N GLY A 353 -16.00 -41.35 -43.96
CA GLY A 353 -14.91 -41.56 -44.94
C GLY A 353 -14.23 -40.24 -45.35
N GLY A 354 -12.90 -40.05 -45.30
CA GLY A 354 -11.78 -40.95 -45.09
C GLY A 354 -10.66 -40.62 -46.11
N SER A 355 -9.42 -40.48 -45.63
CA SER A 355 -8.14 -40.62 -46.39
C SER A 355 -7.83 -39.58 -47.49
N SER A 356 -6.60 -39.32 -47.96
CA SER A 356 -5.18 -39.58 -47.62
C SER A 356 -4.36 -38.95 -48.77
N GLY A 357 -3.10 -38.55 -48.55
CA GLY A 357 -2.04 -38.72 -49.57
C GLY A 357 -1.44 -37.49 -50.29
N SER A 358 -0.22 -37.15 -49.87
CA SER A 358 1.04 -37.08 -50.65
C SER A 358 1.25 -36.20 -51.91
N GLY A 359 2.40 -35.51 -51.90
CA GLY A 359 3.34 -35.37 -53.03
C GLY A 359 3.57 -33.94 -53.54
N SER A 360 4.60 -33.21 -53.08
CA SER A 360 5.99 -33.13 -53.60
C SER A 360 6.16 -32.47 -54.98
N ASN A 361 6.86 -31.31 -55.07
CA ASN A 361 8.27 -31.21 -55.52
C ASN A 361 8.65 -29.74 -55.86
N GLY A 362 9.89 -29.31 -55.55
CA GLY A 362 10.43 -28.02 -56.00
C GLY A 362 11.58 -27.44 -55.18
N THR A 363 12.73 -28.12 -55.19
CA THR A 363 14.07 -27.69 -54.70
C THR A 363 14.60 -26.39 -55.34
N VAL A 364 15.49 -25.65 -54.64
CA VAL A 364 16.87 -25.32 -55.07
C VAL A 364 17.64 -24.52 -53.99
N THR A 365 18.64 -25.21 -53.40
CA THR A 365 19.99 -24.84 -52.91
C THR A 365 20.29 -23.74 -51.87
N VAL A 366 20.93 -24.23 -50.79
CA VAL A 366 21.89 -23.61 -49.84
C VAL A 366 23.28 -23.42 -50.51
N PRO A 367 24.22 -22.61 -49.96
CA PRO A 367 25.19 -23.13 -48.95
C PRO A 367 25.52 -22.08 -47.85
N ASN A 368 25.52 -22.39 -46.56
CA ASN A 368 26.41 -23.18 -45.70
C ASN A 368 27.47 -22.33 -44.94
N LYS A 369 27.52 -22.59 -43.62
CA LYS A 369 28.28 -22.01 -42.50
C LYS A 369 29.80 -22.32 -42.58
N PRO A 370 30.72 -21.76 -41.74
CA PRO A 370 30.91 -22.17 -40.32
C PRO A 370 31.36 -21.00 -39.36
N ASN A 371 30.82 -20.87 -38.15
CA ASN A 371 31.27 -21.34 -36.81
C ASN A 371 32.58 -20.73 -36.21
N SER A 372 32.45 -20.25 -34.96
CA SER A 372 33.38 -19.53 -34.07
C SER A 372 34.71 -20.25 -33.70
N PRO A 373 35.64 -19.58 -32.99
CA PRO A 373 35.79 -19.87 -31.56
C PRO A 373 36.27 -18.72 -30.62
N VAL A 374 36.22 -19.03 -29.32
CA VAL A 374 36.62 -18.36 -28.07
C VAL A 374 38.12 -18.01 -27.97
N SER A 375 38.51 -16.96 -27.22
CA SER A 375 39.56 -16.95 -26.14
C SER A 375 40.05 -15.53 -25.73
N SER A 376 40.16 -15.28 -24.41
CA SER A 376 41.17 -14.37 -23.78
C SER A 376 42.34 -15.24 -23.27
N PRO A 377 43.58 -14.74 -23.06
CA PRO A 377 43.96 -13.95 -21.87
C PRO A 377 45.15 -12.95 -22.06
N GLY A 378 45.50 -12.16 -21.03
CA GLY A 378 46.87 -11.63 -20.87
C GLY A 378 47.01 -10.20 -20.31
N ALA A 379 47.64 -10.08 -19.14
CA ALA A 379 48.07 -8.84 -18.47
C ALA A 379 49.51 -8.43 -18.86
N ALA A 380 49.86 -7.13 -18.74
CA ALA A 380 51.13 -6.63 -18.16
C ALA A 380 51.31 -5.09 -18.23
N THR A 381 51.54 -4.50 -17.04
CA THR A 381 52.52 -3.46 -16.64
C THR A 381 52.56 -2.02 -17.21
N SER A 382 52.28 -1.08 -16.30
CA SER A 382 53.06 0.08 -15.82
C SER A 382 53.67 1.14 -16.78
N ALA A 383 53.23 2.39 -16.59
CA ALA A 383 54.11 3.56 -16.59
C ALA A 383 53.54 4.69 -15.70
N VAL A 384 54.39 5.20 -14.82
CA VAL A 384 54.16 6.32 -13.88
C VAL A 384 54.58 7.61 -14.56
N ILE A 385 53.73 8.64 -14.59
CA ILE A 385 54.16 10.06 -14.64
C ILE A 385 53.24 10.88 -13.72
N ALA A 386 53.89 11.66 -12.86
CA ALA A 386 53.28 12.53 -11.86
C ALA A 386 52.82 13.88 -12.43
N GLY A 387 51.82 14.48 -11.79
CA GLY A 387 51.69 15.94 -11.72
C GLY A 387 50.29 16.51 -11.95
N SER A 388 49.91 17.41 -11.03
CA SER A 388 48.84 18.42 -11.12
C SER A 388 47.42 18.03 -10.66
N SER A 389 47.19 18.25 -9.37
CA SER A 389 46.02 18.94 -8.78
C SER A 389 44.77 19.05 -9.68
N GLY A 390 43.88 18.08 -9.55
CA GLY A 390 42.51 18.13 -10.06
C GLY A 390 41.55 18.53 -8.94
N SER A 391 40.93 19.71 -9.10
CA SER A 391 39.74 20.12 -8.37
C SER A 391 38.66 19.06 -8.58
N MET A 392 38.29 18.33 -7.52
CA MET A 392 37.12 17.45 -7.55
C MET A 392 35.88 18.34 -7.56
N ILE A 393 35.31 18.51 -8.75
CA ILE A 393 33.93 18.92 -8.93
C ILE A 393 33.08 17.81 -8.31
N GLN A 394 32.65 18.04 -7.07
CA GLN A 394 31.69 17.22 -6.37
C GLN A 394 30.38 17.32 -7.17
N ALA A 395 30.09 16.28 -7.93
CA ALA A 395 28.83 16.15 -8.64
C ALA A 395 27.72 16.05 -7.58
N SER A 396 27.06 17.17 -7.35
CA SER A 396 25.82 17.24 -6.58
C SER A 396 24.80 16.33 -7.25
N PHE A 397 24.60 15.14 -6.68
CA PHE A 397 23.44 14.31 -6.98
C PHE A 397 22.20 15.03 -6.45
N VAL A 398 21.64 15.92 -7.27
CA VAL A 398 20.26 16.36 -7.13
C VAL A 398 19.41 15.16 -7.58
N ALA A 399 19.18 14.22 -6.67
CA ALA A 399 18.07 13.30 -6.81
C ALA A 399 16.82 14.16 -6.73
N VAL A 400 16.23 14.46 -7.89
CA VAL A 400 14.87 14.95 -7.99
C VAL A 400 14.01 13.86 -7.39
N PHE A 401 13.66 14.00 -6.11
CA PHE A 401 12.62 13.22 -5.44
C PHE A 401 11.27 13.70 -5.98
N GLY A 402 11.07 13.51 -7.28
CA GLY A 402 9.73 13.45 -7.82
C GLY A 402 9.12 12.21 -7.22
N PHE A 403 8.07 12.40 -6.42
CA PHE A 403 7.08 11.34 -6.26
C PHE A 403 6.76 10.87 -7.67
N ALA A 404 7.23 9.67 -8.01
CA ALA A 404 6.48 8.88 -8.96
C ALA A 404 5.13 8.69 -8.27
N MET A 405 4.20 9.60 -8.54
CA MET A 405 2.83 9.17 -8.69
C MET A 405 2.93 7.93 -9.56
N ALA A 406 2.72 6.76 -8.97
CA ALA A 406 2.18 5.63 -9.70
C ALA A 406 0.73 6.01 -10.10
N ALA A 407 0.58 7.13 -10.81
CA ALA A 407 -0.52 7.37 -11.72
C ALA A 407 -0.24 6.41 -12.86
N VAL A 408 -0.78 5.21 -12.68
CA VAL A 408 -0.87 4.16 -13.68
C VAL A 408 -1.36 4.81 -14.98
N LEU A 409 -0.42 4.96 -15.91
CA LEU A 409 -0.68 5.26 -17.31
C LEU A 409 -0.80 3.91 -18.00
N VAL A 410 -1.95 3.26 -17.82
CA VAL A 410 -2.39 2.21 -18.73
C VAL A 410 -3.07 2.92 -19.91
N LEU A 411 -2.68 2.50 -21.11
CA LEU A 411 -3.09 3.04 -22.42
C LEU A 411 -4.59 3.28 -22.55
#